data_AF-A0A6P2DFR8-F1
#
_entry.id   AF-A0A6P2DFR8-F1
#
_cell.length_a   1.000
_cell.length_b   1.000
_cell.length_c   1.000
_cell.angle_alpha   90.00
_cell.angle_beta   90.00
_cell.angle_gamma   90.00
#
_symmetry.space_group_name_H-M   'P 1'
#
loop_
_entity.id
_entity.type
_entity.pdbx_description
1 polymer ?
#
loop_
_entity_poly.entity_id
_entity_poly.type
_entity_poly.pdbx_seq_one_letter_code
_entity_poly.pdbx_strand_id
1 'polypeptide(L)'
;MKSAVSGPLVLCSLLFGHCASRADAMATKGNSEGLVVRVTASYPGASARVVADTVAAPIEQQVSGVEGATVLESESRNDGSYALTIHLETTADPDQVVKLVQTRVELAEPQLPEECRRQKVAVRKAPDGLPTFWLAVTSVTHSEAELTGIATRTIGSAFSGSAGVAEVRTVGGRDRRIILTFDSAALSARGTKVEKIEKELKSKKLQVAPGWPVDGNLVLELASEPPVDLEKLGKTVVGTISGMDIELRDVARIRDGSVPRGFASANGRSAPLVAVTAWPGKLTRADVRKVLDGIKGLPKGVRVELVSDVSMGSLALAHVRWPDATRREQVQEVIARAGKLLGEKVGVTEWIAFGEELESGAATILFTLPRGRATAVADARKVLRELRDTSCVVSEISNGQHPFPVRIAVCGTGDRGAEDLAKVANALVDRMRAKGTVVDATARPGSPRPELSVNVDRAKMKALGVTIEDVAAAIRATGVTVTADDNKFASETIVRVTPMPEQLDEILSLYVLGEKGKPVQLSALCSLRKVSAPQQVVRVNLCPAVVLSGVPPAGTSASDSIAQSLELAGAVLPKGYKARPLPPASR
;
A
#
# COMPACT_ATOMS: atom_id res chain seq x y z
N MET A 1 45.70 -30.94 67.70
CA MET A 1 44.51 -31.82 67.61
C MET A 1 43.52 -31.18 66.65
N LYS A 2 43.12 -31.92 65.59
CA LYS A 2 41.92 -31.87 64.70
C LYS A 2 41.12 -30.54 64.63
N SER A 3 40.73 -29.96 63.48
CA SER A 3 40.27 -30.52 62.20
C SER A 3 40.21 -29.47 61.06
N ALA A 4 40.21 -29.96 59.81
CA ALA A 4 39.98 -29.27 58.52
C ALA A 4 38.65 -28.47 58.46
N VAL A 5 38.40 -27.53 57.54
CA VAL A 5 38.06 -27.71 56.10
C VAL A 5 38.21 -26.39 55.31
N SER A 6 38.45 -26.56 54.00
CA SER A 6 38.73 -25.67 52.87
C SER A 6 37.90 -24.39 52.59
N GLY A 7 38.57 -23.39 52.00
CA GLY A 7 38.17 -22.78 50.70
C GLY A 7 37.30 -21.50 50.69
N PRO A 8 37.40 -20.65 49.63
CA PRO A 8 37.59 -19.20 49.80
C PRO A 8 36.62 -18.27 49.01
N LEU A 9 36.71 -16.95 49.27
CA LEU A 9 36.56 -15.83 48.31
C LEU A 9 35.37 -15.87 47.29
N VAL A 10 34.12 -15.65 47.72
CA VAL A 10 32.99 -15.33 46.80
C VAL A 10 31.97 -14.34 47.42
N LEU A 11 32.37 -13.33 48.20
CA LEU A 11 31.37 -12.46 48.87
C LEU A 11 31.61 -10.95 48.85
N CYS A 12 32.36 -10.42 47.88
CA CYS A 12 32.49 -8.96 47.68
C CYS A 12 32.14 -8.44 46.27
N SER A 13 31.73 -9.30 45.35
CA SER A 13 31.28 -8.91 43.99
C SER A 13 29.76 -8.76 43.84
N LEU A 14 28.97 -9.02 44.89
CA LEU A 14 27.51 -9.04 44.82
C LEU A 14 26.82 -7.70 45.18
N LEU A 15 27.55 -6.72 45.71
CA LEU A 15 26.97 -5.42 46.11
C LEU A 15 27.23 -4.27 45.12
N PHE A 16 28.17 -4.42 44.16
CA PHE A 16 28.30 -3.49 43.02
C PHE A 16 27.50 -3.91 41.78
N GLY A 17 27.06 -5.18 41.70
CA GLY A 17 26.26 -5.70 40.59
C GLY A 17 24.79 -5.25 40.58
N HIS A 18 24.26 -4.74 41.70
CA HIS A 18 22.86 -4.29 41.80
C HIS A 18 22.65 -2.78 41.58
N CYS A 19 23.72 -1.97 41.53
CA CYS A 19 23.66 -0.58 41.09
C CYS A 19 24.09 -0.37 39.64
N ALA A 20 24.82 -1.32 39.03
CA ALA A 20 25.17 -1.28 37.61
C ALA A 20 23.98 -1.63 36.68
N SER A 21 23.02 -2.47 37.11
CA SER A 21 21.86 -2.86 36.29
C SER A 21 20.78 -1.79 36.14
N ARG A 22 20.84 -0.71 36.94
CA ARG A 22 20.04 0.50 36.74
C ARG A 22 20.81 1.63 36.05
N ALA A 23 22.14 1.60 36.05
CA ALA A 23 22.99 2.57 35.36
C ALA A 23 23.21 2.22 33.88
N ASP A 24 23.26 0.94 33.50
CA ASP A 24 23.29 0.51 32.09
C ASP A 24 21.93 0.63 31.38
N ALA A 25 20.84 0.83 32.12
CA ALA A 25 19.55 1.25 31.57
C ALA A 25 19.51 2.76 31.23
N MET A 26 20.59 3.50 31.51
CA MET A 26 20.82 4.89 31.14
C MET A 26 22.02 5.07 30.20
N ALA A 27 22.47 4.01 29.51
CA ALA A 27 23.20 4.20 28.26
C ALA A 27 22.24 4.91 27.30
N THR A 28 22.55 6.16 26.98
CA THR A 28 21.77 7.10 26.17
C THR A 28 21.20 6.43 24.92
N LYS A 29 19.94 5.95 25.00
CA LYS A 29 19.16 5.61 23.81
C LYS A 29 19.14 6.86 22.94
N GLY A 30 19.69 6.76 21.74
CA GLY A 30 19.63 7.85 20.77
C GLY A 30 18.19 8.32 20.62
N ASN A 31 17.98 9.63 20.57
CA ASN A 31 16.63 10.24 20.60
C ASN A 31 15.75 9.81 19.41
N SER A 32 16.35 9.19 18.38
CA SER A 32 15.73 8.74 17.14
C SER A 32 15.71 7.21 16.91
N GLU A 33 16.17 6.38 17.86
CA GLU A 33 16.18 4.91 17.66
C GLU A 33 14.76 4.38 17.35
N GLY A 34 14.61 3.78 16.17
CA GLY A 34 13.34 3.21 15.71
C GLY A 34 12.30 4.25 15.29
N LEU A 35 12.70 5.50 15.01
CA LEU A 35 11.82 6.56 14.52
C LEU A 35 12.21 7.01 13.11
N VAL A 36 11.18 7.33 12.32
CA VAL A 36 11.31 7.88 10.96
C VAL A 36 10.45 9.13 10.83
N VAL A 37 10.79 9.98 9.88
CA VAL A 37 9.90 11.06 9.42
C VAL A 37 9.19 10.61 8.16
N ARG A 38 7.86 10.66 8.17
CA ARG A 38 7.01 10.23 7.07
C ARG A 38 6.34 11.45 6.44
N VAL A 39 6.49 11.57 5.12
CA VAL A 39 5.84 12.59 4.29
C VAL A 39 4.83 11.89 3.41
N THR A 40 3.56 12.29 3.47
CA THR A 40 2.49 11.68 2.67
C THR A 40 1.75 12.75 1.87
N ALA A 41 1.47 12.44 0.61
CA ALA A 41 0.64 13.26 -0.27
C ALA A 41 -0.30 12.36 -1.10
N SER A 42 -1.30 12.96 -1.70
CA SER A 42 -2.29 12.24 -2.51
C SER A 42 -2.66 13.06 -3.73
N TYR A 43 -2.58 12.40 -4.89
CA TYR A 43 -2.98 12.92 -6.20
C TYR A 43 -4.01 11.96 -6.83
N PRO A 44 -5.29 12.01 -6.39
CA PRO A 44 -6.29 11.03 -6.81
C PRO A 44 -6.45 11.00 -8.33
N GLY A 45 -6.45 9.79 -8.88
CA GLY A 45 -6.55 9.58 -10.33
C GLY A 45 -5.22 9.71 -11.07
N ALA A 46 -4.09 9.96 -10.41
CA ALA A 46 -2.78 9.90 -11.04
C ALA A 46 -2.18 8.49 -10.96
N SER A 47 -1.49 8.06 -12.03
CA SER A 47 -0.72 6.81 -12.01
C SER A 47 0.54 6.93 -11.15
N ALA A 48 1.12 5.80 -10.72
CA ALA A 48 2.33 5.74 -9.90
C ALA A 48 3.49 6.54 -10.48
N ARG A 49 3.64 6.53 -11.81
CA ARG A 49 4.69 7.29 -12.50
C ARG A 49 4.42 8.80 -12.46
N VAL A 50 3.18 9.22 -12.64
CA VAL A 50 2.80 10.64 -12.59
C VAL A 50 3.03 11.16 -11.19
N VAL A 51 2.57 10.44 -10.17
CA VAL A 51 2.84 10.77 -8.77
C VAL A 51 4.35 10.87 -8.53
N ALA A 52 5.15 9.92 -9.04
CA ALA A 52 6.59 9.96 -8.89
C ALA A 52 7.23 11.20 -9.54
N ASP A 53 6.78 11.58 -10.74
CA ASP A 53 7.40 12.65 -11.53
C ASP A 53 6.91 14.05 -11.08
N THR A 54 5.64 14.19 -10.67
CA THR A 54 5.03 15.50 -10.35
C THR A 54 4.87 15.78 -8.86
N VAL A 55 4.93 14.76 -8.00
CA VAL A 55 4.78 14.91 -6.54
C VAL A 55 6.04 14.48 -5.81
N ALA A 56 6.51 13.24 -6.06
CA ALA A 56 7.66 12.70 -5.36
C ALA A 56 8.94 13.47 -5.69
N ALA A 57 9.25 13.67 -6.97
CA ALA A 57 10.50 14.31 -7.38
C ALA A 57 10.66 15.75 -6.81
N PRO A 58 9.66 16.66 -6.89
CA PRO A 58 9.78 17.98 -6.27
C PRO A 58 9.98 17.94 -4.75
N ILE A 59 9.24 17.06 -4.04
CA ILE A 59 9.37 16.92 -2.58
C ILE A 59 10.75 16.36 -2.22
N GLU A 60 11.16 15.28 -2.87
CA GLU A 60 12.44 14.62 -2.63
C GLU A 60 13.62 15.57 -2.90
N GLN A 61 13.55 16.38 -3.96
CA GLN A 61 14.59 17.35 -4.29
C GLN A 61 14.78 18.40 -3.19
N GLN A 62 13.69 18.90 -2.59
CA GLN A 62 13.79 19.88 -1.50
C GLN A 62 14.24 19.26 -0.17
N VAL A 63 13.80 18.03 0.10
CA VAL A 63 14.06 17.31 1.36
C VAL A 63 15.43 16.60 1.35
N SER A 64 16.02 16.39 0.17
CA SER A 64 17.36 15.81 0.06
C SER A 64 18.40 16.65 0.80
N GLY A 65 19.23 15.99 1.61
CA GLY A 65 20.27 16.65 2.39
C GLY A 65 19.78 17.44 3.61
N VAL A 66 18.55 17.19 4.08
CA VAL A 66 18.13 17.66 5.41
C VAL A 66 19.04 17.04 6.48
N GLU A 67 19.53 17.89 7.39
CA GLU A 67 20.39 17.48 8.50
C GLU A 67 19.69 16.43 9.39
N GLY A 68 20.42 15.39 9.78
CA GLY A 68 19.89 14.27 10.57
C GLY A 68 19.13 13.19 9.76
N ALA A 69 19.01 13.34 8.44
CA ALA A 69 18.46 12.32 7.54
C ALA A 69 19.57 11.45 6.91
N THR A 70 19.37 10.12 6.89
CA THR A 70 20.32 9.15 6.32
C THR A 70 19.88 8.61 4.96
N VAL A 71 18.66 8.08 4.89
CA VAL A 71 18.11 7.42 3.70
C VAL A 71 16.70 7.91 3.47
N LEU A 72 16.43 8.33 2.23
CA LEU A 72 15.11 8.68 1.74
C LEU A 72 14.60 7.50 0.91
N GLU A 73 13.55 6.84 1.38
CA GLU A 73 12.83 5.77 0.66
C GLU A 73 11.42 6.25 0.36
N SER A 74 11.08 6.41 -0.91
CA SER A 74 9.74 6.84 -1.33
C SER A 74 9.03 5.81 -2.18
N GLU A 75 7.72 5.88 -2.13
CA GLU A 75 6.81 5.00 -2.82
C GLU A 75 5.67 5.83 -3.42
N SER A 76 5.42 5.64 -4.70
CA SER A 76 4.32 6.24 -5.45
C SER A 76 3.47 5.14 -6.07
N ARG A 77 2.13 5.24 -6.00
CA ARG A 77 1.21 4.16 -6.38
C ARG A 77 0.14 4.62 -7.37
N ASN A 78 -0.47 3.66 -8.06
CA ASN A 78 -1.51 3.89 -9.07
C ASN A 78 -2.85 4.39 -8.51
N ASP A 79 -3.04 4.38 -7.19
CA ASP A 79 -4.17 5.01 -6.51
C ASP A 79 -3.97 6.51 -6.28
N GLY A 80 -2.85 7.07 -6.73
CA GLY A 80 -2.48 8.47 -6.53
C GLY A 80 -1.73 8.73 -5.23
N SER A 81 -1.49 7.72 -4.39
CA SER A 81 -0.82 7.91 -3.10
C SER A 81 0.70 8.03 -3.25
N TYR A 82 1.27 8.92 -2.43
CA TYR A 82 2.70 9.12 -2.26
C TYR A 82 3.07 8.99 -0.78
N ALA A 83 4.11 8.22 -0.49
CA ALA A 83 4.70 8.11 0.84
C ALA A 83 6.22 8.14 0.74
N LEU A 84 6.86 9.10 1.42
CA LEU A 84 8.30 9.16 1.64
C LEU A 84 8.60 8.86 3.11
N THR A 85 9.53 7.93 3.33
CA THR A 85 10.09 7.58 4.63
C THR A 85 11.53 8.07 4.69
N ILE A 86 11.81 8.91 5.68
CA ILE A 86 13.12 9.49 5.94
C ILE A 86 13.66 8.80 7.18
N HIS A 87 14.70 7.99 7.00
CA HIS A 87 15.42 7.35 8.07
C HIS A 87 16.35 8.35 8.75
N LEU A 88 16.37 8.35 10.08
CA LEU A 88 17.10 9.33 10.88
C LEU A 88 18.45 8.78 11.35
N GLU A 89 19.42 9.67 11.51
CA GLU A 89 20.64 9.37 12.25
C GLU A 89 20.31 9.10 13.72
N THR A 90 21.01 8.16 14.37
CA THR A 90 20.76 7.77 15.78
C THR A 90 20.86 8.93 16.78
N THR A 91 21.62 9.97 16.44
CA THR A 91 21.82 11.18 17.27
C THR A 91 20.85 12.31 16.94
N ALA A 92 20.08 12.21 15.86
CA ALA A 92 19.18 13.28 15.43
C ALA A 92 18.00 13.46 16.39
N ASP A 93 17.51 14.69 16.52
CA ASP A 93 16.23 14.99 17.18
C ASP A 93 15.09 14.87 16.16
N PRO A 94 14.19 13.86 16.26
CA PRO A 94 13.10 13.68 15.31
C PRO A 94 12.19 14.91 15.20
N ASP A 95 11.97 15.65 16.29
CA ASP A 95 11.09 16.81 16.28
C ASP A 95 11.73 18.00 15.54
N GLN A 96 13.06 18.12 15.58
CA GLN A 96 13.79 19.08 14.74
C GLN A 96 13.76 18.66 13.27
N VAL A 97 13.99 17.38 12.96
CA VAL A 97 13.96 16.89 11.59
C VAL A 97 12.57 17.07 10.99
N VAL A 98 11.48 16.81 11.72
CA VAL A 98 10.11 17.08 11.25
C VAL A 98 9.94 18.54 10.84
N LYS A 99 10.41 19.50 11.67
CA LYS A 99 10.32 20.94 11.35
C LYS A 99 11.12 21.28 10.09
N LEU A 100 12.35 20.79 9.99
CA LEU A 100 13.21 21.02 8.82
C LEU A 100 12.58 20.46 7.55
N VAL A 101 12.11 19.21 7.60
CA VAL A 101 11.42 18.55 6.48
C VAL A 101 10.15 19.31 6.10
N GLN A 102 9.36 19.75 7.08
CA GLN A 102 8.15 20.53 6.83
C GLN A 102 8.45 21.84 6.10
N THR A 103 9.46 22.60 6.54
CA THR A 103 9.91 23.81 5.83
C THR A 103 10.37 23.50 4.40
N ARG A 104 11.08 22.39 4.18
CA ARG A 104 11.49 21.98 2.81
C ARG A 104 10.30 21.57 1.94
N VAL A 105 9.30 20.91 2.50
CA VAL A 105 8.07 20.55 1.80
C VAL A 105 7.26 21.79 1.41
N GLU A 106 7.18 22.79 2.28
CA GLU A 106 6.52 24.08 1.99
C GLU A 106 7.19 24.80 0.81
N LEU A 107 8.51 24.68 0.65
CA LEU A 107 9.23 25.20 -0.52
C LEU A 107 8.95 24.40 -1.81
N ALA A 108 8.60 23.12 -1.70
CA ALA A 108 8.21 22.28 -2.84
C ALA A 108 6.76 22.52 -3.27
N GLU A 109 5.89 22.94 -2.36
CA GLU A 109 4.44 23.04 -2.55
C GLU A 109 4.01 23.82 -3.80
N PRO A 110 4.64 24.96 -4.19
CA PRO A 110 4.29 25.67 -5.42
C PRO A 110 4.45 24.85 -6.71
N GLN A 111 5.35 23.85 -6.70
CA GLN A 111 5.60 22.97 -7.85
C GLN A 111 4.62 21.79 -7.90
N LEU A 112 3.85 21.55 -6.84
CA LEU A 112 2.93 20.43 -6.77
C LEU A 112 1.63 20.70 -7.54
N PRO A 113 0.94 19.66 -8.03
CA PRO A 113 -0.40 19.74 -8.58
C PRO A 113 -1.40 20.39 -7.62
N GLU A 114 -2.42 21.07 -8.15
CA GLU A 114 -3.40 21.80 -7.34
C GLU A 114 -4.21 20.86 -6.44
N GLU A 115 -4.54 19.67 -6.93
CA GLU A 115 -5.23 18.61 -6.19
C GLU A 115 -4.43 18.19 -4.94
N CYS A 116 -3.10 18.09 -5.07
CA CYS A 116 -2.20 17.77 -3.96
C CYS A 116 -2.17 18.91 -2.94
N ARG A 117 -2.01 20.16 -3.39
CA ARG A 117 -2.00 21.35 -2.51
C ARG A 117 -3.30 21.48 -1.72
N ARG A 118 -4.44 21.24 -2.37
CA ARG A 118 -5.76 21.26 -1.71
C ARG A 118 -5.89 20.23 -0.60
N GLN A 119 -5.25 19.07 -0.75
CA GLN A 119 -5.25 18.01 0.26
C GLN A 119 -4.18 18.21 1.35
N LYS A 120 -3.21 19.10 1.09
CA LYS A 120 -2.01 19.38 1.88
C LYS A 120 -1.08 18.17 2.00
N VAL A 121 0.22 18.43 1.97
CA VAL A 121 1.23 17.41 2.26
C VAL A 121 1.37 17.26 3.77
N ALA A 122 1.25 16.04 4.27
CA ALA A 122 1.39 15.77 5.70
C ALA A 122 2.83 15.32 6.01
N VAL A 123 3.43 15.95 7.02
CA VAL A 123 4.75 15.59 7.56
C VAL A 123 4.59 15.22 9.02
N ARG A 124 5.05 14.03 9.41
CA ARG A 124 4.94 13.55 10.80
C ARG A 124 6.09 12.62 11.16
N LYS A 125 6.45 12.58 12.44
CA LYS A 125 7.25 11.49 12.99
C LYS A 125 6.39 10.25 13.18
N ALA A 126 6.97 9.07 12.94
CA ALA A 126 6.32 7.79 13.14
C ALA A 126 7.32 6.74 13.63
N PRO A 127 6.89 5.76 14.45
CA PRO A 127 7.68 4.56 14.69
C PRO A 127 8.00 3.84 13.37
N ASP A 128 9.21 3.32 13.25
CA ASP A 128 9.61 2.41 12.18
C ASP A 128 9.16 0.98 12.50
N GLY A 129 8.85 0.19 11.46
CA GLY A 129 8.43 -1.20 11.59
C GLY A 129 6.93 -1.48 11.53
N LEU A 130 6.54 -2.66 12.03
CA LEU A 130 5.16 -3.15 11.94
C LEU A 130 4.25 -2.51 13.00
N PRO A 131 2.93 -2.38 12.73
CA PRO A 131 1.96 -2.01 13.76
C PRO A 131 2.05 -2.92 14.98
N THR A 132 2.01 -2.30 16.16
CA THR A 132 2.22 -2.96 17.46
C THR A 132 1.08 -3.91 17.80
N PHE A 133 -0.17 -3.54 17.53
CA PHE A 133 -1.34 -4.36 17.82
C PHE A 133 -2.21 -4.52 16.57
N TRP A 134 -2.78 -5.70 16.40
CA TRP A 134 -3.73 -6.00 15.33
C TRP A 134 -5.03 -6.48 15.93
N LEU A 135 -6.12 -5.79 15.60
CA LEU A 135 -7.46 -6.13 16.02
C LEU A 135 -8.26 -6.64 14.82
N ALA A 136 -9.00 -7.73 14.98
CA ALA A 136 -9.93 -8.20 13.97
C ALA A 136 -11.35 -7.80 14.33
N VAL A 137 -12.09 -7.27 13.35
CA VAL A 137 -13.52 -6.99 13.50
C VAL A 137 -14.30 -8.05 12.74
N THR A 138 -15.05 -8.90 13.45
CA THR A 138 -15.75 -10.05 12.87
C THR A 138 -17.24 -10.02 13.20
N SER A 139 -18.06 -10.57 12.30
CA SER A 139 -19.47 -10.85 12.56
C SER A 139 -19.97 -11.95 11.63
N VAL A 140 -21.03 -12.65 12.03
CA VAL A 140 -21.77 -13.60 11.18
C VAL A 140 -23.03 -12.99 10.59
N THR A 141 -23.44 -11.81 11.06
CA THR A 141 -24.71 -11.15 10.67
C THR A 141 -24.51 -9.87 9.87
N HIS A 142 -23.28 -9.34 9.81
CA HIS A 142 -22.96 -8.09 9.10
C HIS A 142 -22.10 -8.37 7.87
N SER A 143 -22.30 -7.56 6.84
CA SER A 143 -21.46 -7.58 5.64
C SER A 143 -20.04 -7.08 5.93
N GLU A 144 -19.07 -7.51 5.13
CA GLU A 144 -17.67 -7.06 5.27
C GLU A 144 -17.52 -5.54 5.12
N ALA A 145 -18.37 -4.89 4.32
CA ALA A 145 -18.38 -3.44 4.17
C ALA A 145 -18.86 -2.71 5.43
N GLU A 146 -19.90 -3.23 6.09
CA GLU A 146 -20.35 -2.69 7.39
C GLU A 146 -19.27 -2.87 8.46
N LEU A 147 -18.66 -4.05 8.51
CA LEU A 147 -17.54 -4.32 9.42
C LEU A 147 -16.37 -3.37 9.19
N THR A 148 -16.05 -3.06 7.93
CA THR A 148 -14.96 -2.12 7.57
C THR A 148 -15.29 -0.70 8.05
N GLY A 149 -16.55 -0.29 7.92
CA GLY A 149 -17.04 0.96 8.47
C GLY A 149 -16.91 1.05 9.99
N ILE A 150 -17.25 -0.03 10.71
CA ILE A 150 -17.11 -0.11 12.17
C ILE A 150 -15.62 -0.10 12.57
N ALA A 151 -14.79 -0.88 11.88
CA ALA A 151 -13.35 -0.93 12.09
C ALA A 151 -12.72 0.45 11.95
N THR A 152 -13.12 1.22 10.94
CA THR A 152 -12.54 2.55 10.67
C THR A 152 -13.11 3.63 11.60
N ARG A 153 -14.45 3.77 11.64
CA ARG A 153 -15.10 4.93 12.28
C ARG A 153 -15.33 4.76 13.77
N THR A 154 -15.49 3.54 14.25
CA THR A 154 -15.71 3.26 15.68
C THR A 154 -14.41 2.84 16.34
N ILE A 155 -13.81 1.74 15.88
CA ILE A 155 -12.61 1.19 16.51
C ILE A 155 -11.40 2.09 16.22
N GLY A 156 -11.17 2.42 14.94
CA GLY A 156 -10.06 3.27 14.51
C GLY A 156 -10.06 4.63 15.20
N SER A 157 -11.22 5.30 15.26
CA SER A 157 -11.37 6.57 15.97
C SER A 157 -11.09 6.47 17.48
N ALA A 158 -11.57 5.40 18.14
CA ALA A 158 -11.33 5.19 19.57
C ALA A 158 -9.83 5.05 19.88
N PHE A 159 -9.10 4.27 19.07
CA PHE A 159 -7.65 4.13 19.23
C PHE A 159 -6.89 5.39 18.83
N SER A 160 -7.32 6.10 17.78
CA SER A 160 -6.64 7.33 17.34
C SER A 160 -6.63 8.42 18.42
N GLY A 161 -7.66 8.48 19.28
CA GLY A 161 -7.72 9.38 20.42
C GLY A 161 -7.04 8.87 21.70
N SER A 162 -6.48 7.65 21.69
CA SER A 162 -5.92 7.01 22.88
C SER A 162 -4.47 7.40 23.12
N ALA A 163 -4.09 7.60 24.38
CA ALA A 163 -2.72 7.92 24.75
C ALA A 163 -1.75 6.80 24.35
N GLY A 164 -0.58 7.17 23.80
CA GLY A 164 0.46 6.23 23.39
C GLY A 164 0.30 5.66 21.98
N VAL A 165 -0.81 5.92 21.30
CA VAL A 165 -1.02 5.56 19.89
C VAL A 165 -0.32 6.58 18.98
N ALA A 166 0.47 6.10 18.03
CA ALA A 166 1.14 6.91 17.02
C ALA A 166 0.34 6.98 15.71
N GLU A 167 -0.23 5.84 15.30
CA GLU A 167 -1.01 5.74 14.07
C GLU A 167 -2.02 4.59 14.18
N VAL A 168 -3.18 4.76 13.54
CA VAL A 168 -4.16 3.70 13.35
C VAL A 168 -4.53 3.61 11.88
N ARG A 169 -4.54 2.39 11.33
CA ARG A 169 -4.95 2.12 9.95
C ARG A 169 -5.88 0.92 9.88
N THR A 170 -6.87 1.01 9.01
CA THR A 170 -7.70 -0.15 8.63
C THR A 170 -7.02 -0.88 7.47
N VAL A 171 -6.86 -2.20 7.59
CA VAL A 171 -6.21 -3.06 6.60
C VAL A 171 -7.21 -4.09 6.08
N GLY A 172 -7.29 -4.23 4.75
CA GLY A 172 -8.25 -5.07 4.05
C GLY A 172 -9.69 -4.62 4.21
N GLY A 173 -10.64 -5.55 4.04
CA GLY A 173 -12.07 -5.25 4.05
C GLY A 173 -12.57 -4.63 2.75
N ARG A 174 -13.73 -3.98 2.83
CA ARG A 174 -14.43 -3.39 1.67
C ARG A 174 -14.99 -2.01 2.02
N ASP A 175 -14.78 -1.05 1.13
CA ASP A 175 -15.44 0.25 1.26
C ASP A 175 -16.82 0.18 0.60
N ARG A 176 -17.86 0.59 1.33
CA ARG A 176 -19.22 0.70 0.79
C ARG A 176 -19.25 1.78 -0.30
N ARG A 177 -19.77 1.41 -1.47
CA ARG A 177 -19.89 2.29 -2.65
C ARG A 177 -21.29 2.19 -3.20
N ILE A 178 -21.82 3.30 -3.70
CA ILE A 178 -23.05 3.24 -4.48
C ILE A 178 -22.63 3.05 -5.92
N ILE A 179 -23.11 1.97 -6.52
CA ILE A 179 -22.82 1.60 -7.90
C ILE A 179 -23.98 2.11 -8.76
N LEU A 180 -23.67 3.03 -9.65
CA LEU A 180 -24.59 3.59 -10.64
C LEU A 180 -24.29 2.96 -11.99
N THR A 181 -25.13 2.03 -12.45
CA THR A 181 -25.01 1.47 -13.80
C THR A 181 -25.91 2.23 -14.75
N PHE A 182 -25.32 3.02 -15.65
CA PHE A 182 -26.03 3.86 -16.60
C PHE A 182 -26.50 3.06 -17.81
N ASP A 183 -27.74 3.27 -18.21
CA ASP A 183 -28.32 2.68 -19.41
C ASP A 183 -28.07 3.63 -20.61
N SER A 184 -27.23 3.18 -21.54
CA SER A 184 -26.84 3.94 -22.73
C SER A 184 -28.04 4.32 -23.63
N ALA A 185 -29.07 3.48 -23.71
CA ALA A 185 -30.29 3.76 -24.48
C ALA A 185 -31.15 4.80 -23.76
N ALA A 186 -31.28 4.69 -22.43
CA ALA A 186 -32.03 5.64 -21.60
C ALA A 186 -31.40 7.05 -21.60
N LEU A 187 -30.06 7.13 -21.59
CA LEU A 187 -29.31 8.37 -21.73
C LEU A 187 -29.52 9.01 -23.10
N SER A 188 -29.44 8.21 -24.17
CA SER A 188 -29.61 8.68 -25.56
C SER A 188 -31.02 9.18 -25.82
N ALA A 189 -32.05 8.46 -25.36
CA ALA A 189 -33.46 8.86 -25.47
C ALA A 189 -33.73 10.19 -24.74
N ARG A 190 -32.96 10.48 -23.70
CA ARG A 190 -33.04 11.71 -22.90
C ARG A 190 -31.88 12.65 -23.17
N GLY A 191 -31.30 12.65 -24.38
CA GLY A 191 -30.34 13.66 -24.85
C GLY A 191 -29.26 14.09 -23.85
N THR A 192 -28.84 13.21 -22.96
CA THR A 192 -27.93 13.51 -21.84
C THR A 192 -26.77 12.54 -21.86
N LYS A 193 -25.68 12.91 -21.18
CA LYS A 193 -24.46 12.11 -21.11
C LYS A 193 -24.00 11.95 -19.67
N VAL A 194 -23.24 10.90 -19.40
CA VAL A 194 -22.77 10.59 -18.05
C VAL A 194 -21.87 11.69 -17.50
N GLU A 195 -21.11 12.40 -18.33
CA GLU A 195 -20.22 13.49 -17.88
C GLU A 195 -21.02 14.68 -17.30
N LYS A 196 -22.19 14.98 -17.89
CA LYS A 196 -23.08 16.01 -17.37
C LYS A 196 -23.63 15.59 -16.01
N ILE A 197 -24.01 14.32 -15.88
CA ILE A 197 -24.52 13.74 -14.64
C ILE A 197 -23.41 13.70 -13.58
N GLU A 198 -22.19 13.31 -13.94
CA GLU A 198 -21.02 13.29 -13.06
C GLU A 198 -20.70 14.70 -12.52
N LYS A 199 -20.71 15.72 -13.41
CA LYS A 199 -20.56 17.12 -13.00
C LYS A 199 -21.66 17.56 -12.03
N GLU A 200 -22.90 17.15 -12.26
CA GLU A 200 -24.02 17.48 -11.37
C GLU A 200 -23.96 16.74 -10.02
N LEU A 201 -23.52 15.48 -10.01
CA LEU A 201 -23.30 14.74 -8.77
C LEU A 201 -22.15 15.38 -7.96
N LYS A 202 -21.06 15.78 -8.64
CA LYS A 202 -19.95 16.54 -8.04
C LYS A 202 -20.40 17.92 -7.52
N SER A 203 -21.27 18.63 -8.24
CA SER A 203 -21.81 19.94 -7.82
C SER A 203 -22.65 19.83 -6.54
N LYS A 204 -23.35 18.70 -6.36
CA LYS A 204 -24.07 18.33 -5.13
C LYS A 204 -23.15 17.81 -4.01
N LYS A 205 -21.83 17.98 -4.14
CA LYS A 205 -20.80 17.55 -3.19
C LYS A 205 -20.74 16.03 -2.98
N LEU A 206 -21.26 15.23 -3.91
CA LEU A 206 -21.05 13.78 -3.91
C LEU A 206 -19.63 13.49 -4.45
N GLN A 207 -18.88 12.66 -3.74
CA GLN A 207 -17.59 12.20 -4.22
C GLN A 207 -17.81 11.09 -5.23
N VAL A 208 -17.64 11.44 -6.51
CA VAL A 208 -17.77 10.53 -7.64
C VAL A 208 -16.37 10.05 -8.04
N ALA A 209 -16.14 8.74 -7.98
CA ALA A 209 -14.96 8.13 -8.57
C ALA A 209 -15.09 8.11 -10.11
N PRO A 210 -13.97 8.14 -10.85
CA PRO A 210 -14.00 7.97 -12.30
C PRO A 210 -14.73 6.68 -12.68
N GLY A 211 -15.61 6.76 -13.67
CA GLY A 211 -16.40 5.61 -14.11
C GLY A 211 -15.59 4.56 -14.85
N TRP A 212 -16.12 3.34 -14.86
CA TRP A 212 -15.67 2.29 -15.77
C TRP A 212 -16.88 1.57 -16.36
N PRO A 213 -16.79 1.10 -17.59
CA PRO A 213 -17.82 0.31 -18.24
C PRO A 213 -17.87 -1.14 -17.71
N VAL A 214 -19.09 -1.68 -17.61
CA VAL A 214 -19.38 -3.08 -17.27
C VAL A 214 -20.51 -3.56 -18.20
N ASP A 215 -20.27 -4.63 -18.96
CA ASP A 215 -21.23 -5.21 -19.91
C ASP A 215 -21.85 -4.16 -20.88
N GLY A 216 -21.03 -3.24 -21.39
CA GLY A 216 -21.47 -2.18 -22.32
C GLY A 216 -22.21 -1.00 -21.68
N ASN A 217 -22.38 -1.00 -20.36
CA ASN A 217 -22.99 0.08 -19.59
C ASN A 217 -21.93 0.82 -18.77
N LEU A 218 -21.97 2.14 -18.73
CA LEU A 218 -21.03 2.91 -17.90
C LEU A 218 -21.42 2.78 -16.42
N VAL A 219 -20.47 2.41 -15.56
CA VAL A 219 -20.63 2.33 -14.11
C VAL A 219 -19.89 3.49 -13.45
N LEU A 220 -20.60 4.26 -12.62
CA LEU A 220 -19.98 5.21 -11.70
C LEU A 220 -20.06 4.66 -10.27
N GLU A 221 -19.05 5.00 -9.48
CA GLU A 221 -19.08 4.76 -8.05
C GLU A 221 -19.14 6.05 -7.26
N LEU A 222 -20.05 6.08 -6.28
CA LEU A 222 -20.12 7.16 -5.31
C LEU A 222 -19.56 6.67 -3.97
N ALA A 223 -18.75 7.51 -3.33
CA ALA A 223 -18.47 7.33 -1.91
C ALA A 223 -19.78 7.37 -1.12
N SER A 224 -20.05 6.35 -0.31
CA SER A 224 -21.28 6.24 0.47
C SER A 224 -21.12 6.84 1.88
N GLU A 225 -20.38 7.94 2.02
CA GLU A 225 -20.18 8.56 3.34
C GLU A 225 -20.61 10.04 3.36
N PRO A 226 -21.62 10.39 4.19
CA PRO A 226 -22.46 9.54 5.06
C PRO A 226 -23.39 8.59 4.27
N PRO A 227 -24.02 7.59 4.93
CA PRO A 227 -24.94 6.65 4.27
C PRO A 227 -25.99 7.39 3.42
N VAL A 228 -26.05 7.06 2.14
CA VAL A 228 -26.95 7.72 1.20
C VAL A 228 -28.23 6.92 1.10
N ASP A 229 -29.35 7.60 1.25
CA ASP A 229 -30.67 7.07 0.97
C ASP A 229 -30.82 6.88 -0.55
N LEU A 230 -30.87 5.63 -1.00
CA LEU A 230 -30.93 5.29 -2.41
C LEU A 230 -32.21 5.81 -3.08
N GLU A 231 -33.33 5.93 -2.36
CA GLU A 231 -34.55 6.48 -2.94
C GLU A 231 -34.41 7.98 -3.19
N LYS A 232 -33.85 8.72 -2.22
CA LYS A 232 -33.57 10.15 -2.39
C LYS A 232 -32.54 10.39 -3.49
N LEU A 233 -31.51 9.55 -3.55
CA LEU A 233 -30.52 9.62 -4.62
C LEU A 233 -31.16 9.34 -5.98
N GLY A 234 -32.06 8.36 -6.07
CA GLY A 234 -32.82 8.08 -7.28
C GLY A 234 -33.66 9.25 -7.79
N LYS A 235 -34.28 10.00 -6.87
CA LYS A 235 -35.08 11.20 -7.18
C LYS A 235 -34.24 12.46 -7.43
N THR A 236 -32.92 12.36 -7.39
CA THR A 236 -32.06 13.51 -7.62
C THR A 236 -32.15 13.92 -9.08
N VAL A 237 -32.53 15.16 -9.34
CA VAL A 237 -32.55 15.74 -10.69
C VAL A 237 -31.12 15.88 -11.19
N VAL A 238 -30.83 15.25 -12.33
CA VAL A 238 -29.52 15.22 -13.00
C VAL A 238 -29.51 15.93 -14.35
N GLY A 239 -30.65 16.47 -14.77
CA GLY A 239 -30.80 17.29 -15.96
C GLY A 239 -32.26 17.66 -16.21
N THR A 240 -32.50 18.49 -17.22
CA THR A 240 -33.84 18.89 -17.67
C THR A 240 -33.87 18.87 -19.19
N ILE A 241 -34.93 18.34 -19.79
CA ILE A 241 -35.17 18.36 -21.24
C ILE A 241 -36.60 18.80 -21.52
N SER A 242 -36.75 19.80 -22.40
CA SER A 242 -38.06 20.33 -22.81
C SER A 242 -38.97 20.69 -21.62
N GLY A 243 -38.36 21.15 -20.52
CA GLY A 243 -39.06 21.51 -19.27
C GLY A 243 -39.38 20.34 -18.33
N MET A 244 -39.01 19.09 -18.67
CA MET A 244 -39.15 17.94 -17.79
C MET A 244 -37.83 17.60 -17.10
N ASP A 245 -37.89 17.42 -15.78
CA ASP A 245 -36.74 16.99 -14.99
C ASP A 245 -36.43 15.51 -15.24
N ILE A 246 -35.14 15.22 -15.39
CA ILE A 246 -34.59 13.87 -15.51
C ILE A 246 -34.04 13.50 -14.15
N GLU A 247 -34.61 12.47 -13.53
CA GLU A 247 -34.12 11.94 -12.27
C GLU A 247 -33.04 10.89 -12.52
N LEU A 248 -32.14 10.69 -11.55
CA LEU A 248 -31.04 9.73 -11.69
C LEU A 248 -31.55 8.30 -11.97
N ARG A 249 -32.68 7.91 -11.35
CA ARG A 249 -33.30 6.59 -11.59
C ARG A 249 -33.82 6.38 -13.00
N ASP A 250 -34.02 7.45 -13.77
CA ASP A 250 -34.52 7.37 -15.13
C ASP A 250 -33.44 6.94 -16.13
N VAL A 251 -32.17 7.10 -15.75
CA VAL A 251 -30.99 6.89 -16.61
C VAL A 251 -29.94 5.95 -16.00
N ALA A 252 -30.06 5.61 -14.72
CA ALA A 252 -29.14 4.72 -14.03
C ALA A 252 -29.86 3.75 -13.08
N ARG A 253 -29.39 2.50 -13.06
CA ARG A 253 -29.68 1.55 -11.99
C ARG A 253 -28.78 1.84 -10.81
N ILE A 254 -29.38 2.11 -9.66
CA ILE A 254 -28.69 2.47 -8.42
C ILE A 254 -28.64 1.25 -7.52
N ARG A 255 -27.46 0.83 -7.09
CA ARG A 255 -27.26 -0.30 -6.17
C ARG A 255 -26.34 0.08 -5.04
N ASP A 256 -26.64 -0.44 -3.86
CA ASP A 256 -25.66 -0.50 -2.78
C ASP A 256 -24.65 -1.59 -3.10
N GLY A 257 -23.37 -1.24 -3.03
CA GLY A 257 -22.27 -2.11 -3.39
C GLY A 257 -21.06 -1.85 -2.50
N SER A 258 -19.94 -2.46 -2.88
CA SER A 258 -18.69 -2.22 -2.17
C SER A 258 -17.49 -2.58 -3.03
N VAL A 259 -16.40 -1.85 -2.84
CA VAL A 259 -15.11 -2.14 -3.47
C VAL A 259 -14.13 -2.72 -2.46
N PRO A 260 -13.30 -3.70 -2.86
CA PRO A 260 -12.22 -4.18 -2.01
C PRO A 260 -11.22 -3.06 -1.68
N ARG A 261 -10.71 -3.03 -0.46
CA ARG A 261 -9.56 -2.18 -0.06
C ARG A 261 -8.21 -2.89 -0.16
N GLY A 262 -8.25 -4.19 -0.40
CA GLY A 262 -7.13 -5.11 -0.20
C GLY A 262 -7.64 -6.41 0.40
N PHE A 263 -6.71 -7.25 0.85
CA PHE A 263 -7.04 -8.51 1.51
C PHE A 263 -6.69 -8.45 2.99
N ALA A 264 -7.60 -8.92 3.83
CA ALA A 264 -7.28 -9.23 5.22
C ALA A 264 -8.13 -10.39 5.75
N SER A 265 -7.50 -11.21 6.58
CA SER A 265 -8.13 -12.35 7.25
C SER A 265 -7.56 -12.50 8.65
N ALA A 266 -8.42 -12.92 9.58
CA ALA A 266 -8.04 -13.38 10.90
C ALA A 266 -8.48 -14.83 11.07
N ASN A 267 -7.53 -15.71 11.40
CA ASN A 267 -7.76 -17.14 11.64
C ASN A 267 -8.59 -17.83 10.53
N GLY A 268 -8.34 -17.47 9.27
CA GLY A 268 -8.98 -18.07 8.09
C GLY A 268 -10.33 -17.47 7.72
N ARG A 269 -10.82 -16.46 8.44
CA ARG A 269 -12.06 -15.73 8.10
C ARG A 269 -11.72 -14.37 7.52
N SER A 270 -12.37 -13.96 6.43
CA SER A 270 -12.22 -12.61 5.87
C SER A 270 -12.72 -11.60 6.91
N ALA A 271 -11.87 -10.64 7.26
CA ALA A 271 -12.17 -9.66 8.29
C ALA A 271 -11.32 -8.41 8.10
N PRO A 272 -11.90 -7.20 8.16
CA PRO A 272 -11.11 -5.98 8.25
C PRO A 272 -10.31 -5.98 9.55
N LEU A 273 -9.03 -5.63 9.43
CA LEU A 273 -8.12 -5.52 10.57
C LEU A 273 -7.91 -4.04 10.92
N VAL A 274 -7.78 -3.74 12.20
CA VAL A 274 -7.33 -2.44 12.69
C VAL A 274 -5.91 -2.60 13.22
N ALA A 275 -4.95 -2.03 12.50
CA ALA A 275 -3.55 -2.01 12.87
C ALA A 275 -3.26 -0.74 13.68
N VAL A 276 -2.82 -0.92 14.92
CA VAL A 276 -2.49 0.16 15.86
C VAL A 276 -0.98 0.18 16.04
N THR A 277 -0.35 1.25 15.58
CA THR A 277 1.07 1.52 15.80
C THR A 277 1.21 2.35 17.07
N ALA A 278 1.94 1.86 18.06
CA ALA A 278 2.17 2.55 19.31
C ALA A 278 3.56 3.19 19.34
N TRP A 279 3.69 4.29 20.09
CA TRP A 279 5.00 4.79 20.47
C TRP A 279 5.72 3.75 21.35
N PRO A 280 7.03 3.54 21.17
CA PRO A 280 7.78 2.54 21.94
C PRO A 280 7.55 2.68 23.46
N GLY A 281 7.03 1.61 24.08
CA GLY A 281 6.75 1.54 25.51
C GLY A 281 5.59 2.41 26.03
N LYS A 282 4.78 3.01 25.14
CA LYS A 282 3.68 3.93 25.54
C LYS A 282 2.29 3.30 25.55
N LEU A 283 2.10 2.13 24.96
CA LEU A 283 0.82 1.43 24.94
C LEU A 283 1.04 -0.04 25.29
N THR A 284 0.27 -0.56 26.25
CA THR A 284 0.32 -1.97 26.66
C THR A 284 -0.93 -2.74 26.22
N ARG A 285 -0.87 -4.07 26.22
CA ARG A 285 -2.03 -4.94 25.99
C ARG A 285 -3.18 -4.65 26.96
N ALA A 286 -2.89 -4.28 28.20
CA ALA A 286 -3.91 -3.92 29.18
C ALA A 286 -4.62 -2.62 28.78
N ASP A 287 -3.89 -1.65 28.24
CA ASP A 287 -4.47 -0.39 27.78
C ASP A 287 -5.32 -0.58 26.53
N VAL A 288 -4.88 -1.41 25.58
CA VAL A 288 -5.69 -1.83 24.43
C VAL A 288 -7.02 -2.42 24.89
N ARG A 289 -7.00 -3.29 25.90
CA ARG A 289 -8.22 -3.88 26.46
C ARG A 289 -9.13 -2.83 27.10
N LYS A 290 -8.58 -1.89 27.87
CA LYS A 290 -9.36 -0.77 28.44
C LYS A 290 -10.02 0.08 27.37
N VAL A 291 -9.32 0.38 26.27
CA VAL A 291 -9.90 1.12 25.14
C VAL A 291 -11.07 0.35 24.56
N LEU A 292 -10.91 -0.94 24.28
CA LEU A 292 -11.98 -1.80 23.76
C LEU A 292 -13.20 -1.87 24.69
N ASP A 293 -12.97 -2.06 26.00
CA ASP A 293 -14.03 -2.12 27.01
C ASP A 293 -14.79 -0.77 27.13
N GLY A 294 -14.13 0.33 26.77
CA GLY A 294 -14.71 1.68 26.73
C GLY A 294 -15.56 1.97 25.49
N ILE A 295 -15.51 1.16 24.44
CA ILE A 295 -16.26 1.37 23.20
C ILE A 295 -17.74 1.04 23.44
N LYS A 296 -18.59 2.06 23.46
CA LYS A 296 -20.04 1.93 23.54
C LYS A 296 -20.66 1.90 22.13
N GLY A 297 -21.78 1.20 21.97
CA GLY A 297 -22.58 1.25 20.73
C GLY A 297 -22.13 0.29 19.62
N LEU A 298 -21.40 -0.79 19.94
CA LEU A 298 -21.14 -1.85 18.97
C LEU A 298 -22.46 -2.55 18.57
N PRO A 299 -22.73 -2.72 17.26
CA PRO A 299 -23.91 -3.44 16.80
C PRO A 299 -23.94 -4.89 17.32
N LYS A 300 -25.16 -5.42 17.53
CA LYS A 300 -25.35 -6.80 18.02
C LYS A 300 -24.70 -7.81 17.07
N GLY A 301 -23.86 -8.70 17.59
CA GLY A 301 -23.19 -9.74 16.80
C GLY A 301 -21.86 -9.32 16.17
N VAL A 302 -21.39 -8.09 16.41
CA VAL A 302 -20.02 -7.66 16.08
C VAL A 302 -19.09 -8.00 17.24
N ARG A 303 -17.95 -8.60 16.93
CA ARG A 303 -16.87 -8.90 17.89
C ARG A 303 -15.58 -8.23 17.44
N VAL A 304 -14.85 -7.69 18.41
CA VAL A 304 -13.52 -7.11 18.21
C VAL A 304 -12.54 -7.91 19.05
N GLU A 305 -11.55 -8.51 18.40
CA GLU A 305 -10.60 -9.41 19.04
C GLU A 305 -9.17 -8.91 18.79
N LEU A 306 -8.34 -8.87 19.85
CA LEU A 306 -6.91 -8.65 19.70
C LEU A 306 -6.26 -9.95 19.20
N VAL A 307 -5.88 -9.96 17.93
CA VAL A 307 -5.40 -11.16 17.21
C VAL A 307 -3.89 -11.21 17.07
N SER A 308 -3.19 -10.08 17.27
CA SER A 308 -1.73 -10.08 17.34
C SER A 308 -1.21 -8.91 18.18
N ASP A 309 -0.13 -9.16 18.92
CA ASP A 309 0.62 -8.20 19.72
C ASP A 309 2.11 -8.36 19.42
N VAL A 310 2.63 -7.45 18.59
CA VAL A 310 4.03 -7.46 18.11
C VAL A 310 5.02 -7.11 19.22
N SER A 311 4.55 -6.49 20.30
CA SER A 311 5.40 -6.19 21.46
C SER A 311 5.67 -7.39 22.36
N MET A 312 4.85 -8.46 22.23
CA MET A 312 4.85 -9.59 23.17
C MET A 312 4.95 -10.94 22.44
N GLY A 313 6.16 -11.49 22.32
CA GLY A 313 6.39 -12.90 22.00
C GLY A 313 7.28 -13.16 20.78
N SER A 314 7.65 -14.44 20.61
CA SER A 314 8.24 -14.93 19.36
C SER A 314 7.14 -14.97 18.30
N LEU A 315 7.10 -13.96 17.45
CA LEU A 315 6.22 -13.93 16.28
C LEU A 315 7.00 -14.43 15.08
N ALA A 316 6.29 -14.97 14.10
CA ALA A 316 6.85 -15.20 12.79
C ALA A 316 5.95 -14.60 11.73
N LEU A 317 6.59 -14.19 10.64
CA LEU A 317 5.95 -13.67 9.47
C LEU A 317 6.29 -14.59 8.30
N ALA A 318 5.25 -15.09 7.65
CA ALA A 318 5.34 -15.81 6.40
C ALA A 318 4.88 -14.90 5.26
N HIS A 319 5.78 -14.55 4.36
CA HIS A 319 5.46 -13.85 3.13
C HIS A 319 5.24 -14.89 2.03
N VAL A 320 3.99 -15.11 1.68
CA VAL A 320 3.58 -16.07 0.65
C VAL A 320 3.49 -15.31 -0.67
N ARG A 321 4.04 -15.86 -1.75
CA ARG A 321 3.90 -15.33 -3.11
C ARG A 321 3.37 -16.38 -4.06
N TRP A 322 2.66 -15.94 -5.08
CA TRP A 322 2.07 -16.76 -6.14
C TRP A 322 2.30 -16.09 -7.50
N PRO A 323 2.13 -16.83 -8.62
CA PRO A 323 2.22 -16.26 -9.96
C PRO A 323 1.22 -15.11 -10.16
N ASP A 324 1.62 -14.11 -10.94
CA ASP A 324 0.85 -12.86 -11.14
C ASP A 324 -0.54 -13.07 -11.77
N ALA A 325 -0.84 -14.24 -12.35
CA ALA A 325 -2.13 -14.60 -12.95
C ALA A 325 -3.10 -15.36 -12.02
N THR A 326 -2.82 -15.42 -10.72
CA THR A 326 -3.63 -16.21 -9.76
C THR A 326 -4.97 -15.53 -9.48
N ARG A 327 -6.08 -16.25 -9.62
CA ARG A 327 -7.42 -15.69 -9.35
C ARG A 327 -7.66 -15.47 -7.86
N ARG A 328 -8.48 -14.47 -7.53
CA ARG A 328 -8.84 -14.08 -6.15
C ARG A 328 -9.25 -15.27 -5.25
N GLU A 329 -10.14 -16.12 -5.76
CA GLU A 329 -10.65 -17.28 -5.03
C GLU A 329 -9.54 -18.27 -4.69
N GLN A 330 -8.59 -18.46 -5.61
CA GLN A 330 -7.43 -19.35 -5.42
C GLN A 330 -6.48 -18.79 -4.36
N VAL A 331 -6.28 -17.47 -4.31
CA VAL A 331 -5.45 -16.83 -3.27
C VAL A 331 -6.05 -17.03 -1.89
N GLN A 332 -7.36 -16.84 -1.72
CA GLN A 332 -8.03 -17.07 -0.43
C GLN A 332 -7.92 -18.54 0.01
N GLU A 333 -8.04 -19.47 -0.93
CA GLU A 333 -7.86 -20.90 -0.67
C GLU A 333 -6.42 -21.23 -0.24
N VAL A 334 -5.42 -20.68 -0.91
CA VAL A 334 -3.99 -20.85 -0.56
C VAL A 334 -3.72 -20.36 0.86
N ILE A 335 -4.24 -19.19 1.23
CA ILE A 335 -4.01 -18.60 2.56
C ILE A 335 -4.75 -19.40 3.64
N ALA A 336 -5.99 -19.81 3.39
CA ALA A 336 -6.75 -20.66 4.31
C ALA A 336 -6.03 -22.00 4.53
N ARG A 337 -5.48 -22.60 3.47
CA ARG A 337 -4.68 -23.82 3.54
C ARG A 337 -3.38 -23.61 4.30
N ALA A 338 -2.67 -22.51 4.07
CA ALA A 338 -1.45 -22.15 4.80
C ALA A 338 -1.72 -22.05 6.30
N GLY A 339 -2.79 -21.34 6.70
CA GLY A 339 -3.20 -21.22 8.10
C GLY A 339 -3.59 -22.54 8.73
N LYS A 340 -4.33 -23.40 8.02
CA LYS A 340 -4.68 -24.75 8.49
C LYS A 340 -3.44 -25.60 8.74
N LEU A 341 -2.49 -25.59 7.81
CA LEU A 341 -1.24 -26.33 7.93
C LEU A 341 -0.39 -25.83 9.11
N LEU A 342 -0.31 -24.52 9.33
CA LEU A 342 0.37 -23.92 10.49
C LEU A 342 -0.29 -24.35 11.81
N GLY A 343 -1.62 -24.40 11.86
CA GLY A 343 -2.36 -24.88 13.02
C GLY A 343 -2.09 -26.36 13.32
N GLU A 344 -2.26 -27.23 12.33
CA GLU A 344 -2.17 -28.69 12.51
C GLU A 344 -0.73 -29.18 12.76
N LYS A 345 0.26 -28.64 12.05
CA LYS A 345 1.64 -29.17 12.07
C LYS A 345 2.59 -28.39 12.98
N VAL A 346 2.37 -27.09 13.17
CA VAL A 346 3.25 -26.22 13.97
C VAL A 346 2.62 -25.91 15.34
N GLY A 347 1.29 -25.94 15.44
CA GLY A 347 0.55 -25.60 16.66
C GLY A 347 0.22 -24.10 16.77
N VAL A 348 0.14 -23.40 15.64
CA VAL A 348 -0.22 -21.98 15.60
C VAL A 348 -1.71 -21.82 15.90
N THR A 349 -2.03 -21.08 16.95
CA THR A 349 -3.43 -20.83 17.36
C THR A 349 -3.99 -19.53 16.82
N GLU A 350 -3.14 -18.53 16.63
CA GLU A 350 -3.53 -17.19 16.20
C GLU A 350 -2.67 -16.75 15.02
N TRP A 351 -3.33 -16.36 13.94
CA TRP A 351 -2.69 -15.79 12.77
C TRP A 351 -3.61 -14.81 12.06
N ILE A 352 -2.98 -13.82 11.43
CA ILE A 352 -3.62 -12.90 10.51
C ILE A 352 -2.93 -13.00 9.16
N ALA A 353 -3.66 -12.74 8.10
CA ALA A 353 -3.08 -12.57 6.77
C ALA A 353 -3.59 -11.27 6.16
N PHE A 354 -2.72 -10.54 5.49
CA PHE A 354 -3.06 -9.28 4.83
C PHE A 354 -2.19 -9.02 3.60
N GLY A 355 -2.71 -8.23 2.67
CA GLY A 355 -2.04 -7.87 1.43
C GLY A 355 -2.68 -6.63 0.80
N GLU A 356 -1.88 -5.88 0.05
CA GLU A 356 -2.27 -4.57 -0.50
C GLU A 356 -3.25 -4.69 -1.68
N GLU A 357 -3.26 -5.82 -2.38
CA GLU A 357 -4.31 -6.19 -3.35
C GLU A 357 -4.27 -7.70 -3.61
N LEU A 358 -5.41 -8.35 -3.88
CA LEU A 358 -5.45 -9.79 -4.19
C LEU A 358 -4.79 -10.13 -5.55
N GLU A 359 -4.52 -9.11 -6.37
CA GLU A 359 -3.74 -9.22 -7.60
C GLU A 359 -2.24 -8.91 -7.41
N SER A 360 -1.84 -8.40 -6.24
CA SER A 360 -0.43 -8.38 -5.87
C SER A 360 -0.04 -9.83 -5.62
N GLY A 361 0.96 -10.36 -6.33
CA GLY A 361 1.40 -11.76 -6.25
C GLY A 361 1.95 -12.18 -4.88
N ALA A 362 1.48 -11.59 -3.77
CA ALA A 362 1.95 -11.81 -2.42
C ALA A 362 0.91 -11.51 -1.32
N ALA A 363 0.95 -12.25 -0.22
CA ALA A 363 0.37 -11.89 1.07
C ALA A 363 1.38 -12.07 2.19
N THR A 364 1.18 -11.28 3.25
CA THR A 364 1.86 -11.45 4.53
C THR A 364 0.94 -12.22 5.47
N ILE A 365 1.45 -13.29 6.07
CA ILE A 365 0.81 -14.02 7.17
C ILE A 365 1.63 -13.76 8.43
N LEU A 366 1.06 -13.10 9.42
CA LEU A 366 1.67 -12.90 10.73
C LEU A 366 1.06 -13.89 11.71
N PHE A 367 1.89 -14.64 12.43
CA PHE A 367 1.42 -15.67 13.34
C PHE A 367 2.26 -15.79 14.60
N THR A 368 1.60 -16.17 15.70
CA THR A 368 2.22 -16.35 17.01
C THR A 368 2.86 -17.73 17.10
N LEU A 369 4.16 -17.79 17.43
CA LEU A 369 4.85 -19.07 17.62
C LEU A 369 4.48 -19.68 18.99
N PRO A 370 4.36 -21.02 19.08
CA PRO A 370 4.18 -21.69 20.37
C PRO A 370 5.37 -21.44 21.30
N ARG A 371 5.09 -21.09 22.56
CA ARG A 371 6.14 -20.85 23.57
C ARG A 371 7.00 -22.10 23.78
N GLY A 372 8.32 -21.90 23.85
CA GLY A 372 9.28 -22.96 24.19
C GLY A 372 9.67 -23.90 23.05
N ARG A 373 9.21 -23.67 21.81
CA ARG A 373 9.52 -24.52 20.66
C ARG A 373 10.52 -23.84 19.71
N ALA A 374 11.82 -24.01 19.97
CA ALA A 374 12.90 -23.44 19.17
C ALA A 374 12.87 -23.85 17.67
N THR A 375 12.23 -24.98 17.34
CA THR A 375 12.09 -25.45 15.94
C THR A 375 10.87 -24.87 15.22
N ALA A 376 10.00 -24.09 15.88
CA ALA A 376 8.71 -23.70 15.31
C ALA A 376 8.84 -22.91 14.00
N VAL A 377 9.88 -22.06 13.85
CA VAL A 377 10.17 -21.35 12.61
C VAL A 377 10.63 -22.30 11.50
N ALA A 378 11.48 -23.28 11.82
CA ALA A 378 11.95 -24.28 10.87
C ALA A 378 10.80 -25.21 10.42
N ASP A 379 9.94 -25.59 11.36
CA ASP A 379 8.73 -26.38 11.11
C ASP A 379 7.76 -25.60 10.21
N ALA A 380 7.52 -24.31 10.51
CA ALA A 380 6.71 -23.43 9.67
C ALA A 380 7.28 -23.29 8.25
N ARG A 381 8.61 -23.12 8.10
CA ARG A 381 9.28 -23.11 6.78
C ARG A 381 9.05 -24.40 6.02
N LYS A 382 9.22 -25.55 6.68
CA LYS A 382 9.04 -26.86 6.05
C LYS A 382 7.61 -27.06 5.58
N VAL A 383 6.64 -26.70 6.43
CA VAL A 383 5.22 -26.87 6.17
C VAL A 383 4.73 -25.93 5.07
N LEU A 384 5.14 -24.67 5.07
CA LEU A 384 4.71 -23.70 4.06
C LEU A 384 5.36 -23.94 2.69
N ARG A 385 6.48 -24.67 2.61
CA ARG A 385 7.04 -25.16 1.34
C ARG A 385 6.20 -26.27 0.69
N GLU A 386 5.27 -26.90 1.41
CA GLU A 386 4.35 -27.90 0.83
C GLU A 386 3.24 -27.25 -0.02
N LEU A 387 3.08 -25.93 0.04
CA LEU A 387 2.11 -25.20 -0.78
C LEU A 387 2.61 -25.16 -2.24
N ARG A 388 1.89 -25.85 -3.13
CA ARG A 388 2.20 -25.88 -4.57
C ARG A 388 2.06 -24.49 -5.17
N ASP A 389 2.87 -24.21 -6.19
CA ASP A 389 2.81 -22.97 -6.99
C ASP A 389 2.93 -21.69 -6.15
N THR A 390 3.60 -21.77 -5.00
CA THR A 390 3.87 -20.62 -4.14
C THR A 390 5.31 -20.60 -3.67
N SER A 391 5.85 -19.40 -3.43
CA SER A 391 7.10 -19.23 -2.70
C SER A 391 6.80 -18.59 -1.35
N CYS A 392 7.20 -19.25 -0.26
CA CYS A 392 6.92 -18.82 1.10
C CYS A 392 8.22 -18.45 1.81
N VAL A 393 8.29 -17.22 2.32
CA VAL A 393 9.42 -16.71 3.10
C VAL A 393 9.02 -16.66 4.55
N VAL A 394 9.69 -17.39 5.46
CA VAL A 394 9.36 -17.29 6.89
C VAL A 394 10.51 -16.66 7.67
N SER A 395 10.19 -15.56 8.34
CA SER A 395 11.08 -14.81 9.23
C SER A 395 10.54 -14.85 10.65
N GLU A 396 11.43 -14.98 11.62
CA GLU A 396 11.07 -14.69 13.01
C GLU A 396 11.12 -13.18 13.21
N ILE A 397 10.14 -12.64 13.93
CA ILE A 397 10.13 -11.25 14.38
C ILE A 397 10.45 -11.29 15.88
N SER A 398 11.65 -10.82 16.21
CA SER A 398 12.04 -10.50 17.57
C SER A 398 12.00 -8.97 17.76
N ASN A 399 11.41 -8.53 18.88
CA ASN A 399 11.43 -7.13 19.34
C ASN A 399 10.98 -6.06 18.32
N GLY A 400 10.00 -6.36 17.47
CA GLY A 400 9.45 -5.38 16.51
C GLY A 400 10.39 -5.00 15.36
N GLN A 401 11.48 -5.76 15.14
CA GLN A 401 12.37 -5.55 14.01
C GLN A 401 11.63 -5.71 12.67
N HIS A 402 12.12 -5.03 11.63
CA HIS A 402 11.60 -5.15 10.28
C HIS A 402 11.61 -6.63 9.85
N PRO A 403 10.52 -7.16 9.24
CA PRO A 403 10.38 -8.60 9.00
C PRO A 403 11.40 -9.18 8.02
N PHE A 404 12.07 -8.31 7.25
CA PHE A 404 13.18 -8.66 6.38
C PHE A 404 14.42 -7.89 6.82
N PRO A 405 15.35 -8.55 7.55
CA PRO A 405 16.56 -7.91 8.05
C PRO A 405 17.66 -7.79 6.98
N VAL A 406 17.48 -8.37 5.79
CA VAL A 406 18.36 -8.10 4.64
C VAL A 406 17.59 -7.25 3.66
N ARG A 407 17.95 -5.97 3.54
CA ARG A 407 17.35 -5.03 2.58
C ARG A 407 18.42 -4.35 1.73
N ILE A 408 18.28 -4.45 0.41
CA ILE A 408 19.22 -3.87 -0.55
C ILE A 408 18.43 -3.16 -1.64
N ALA A 409 18.68 -1.87 -1.85
CA ALA A 409 18.15 -1.13 -2.98
C ALA A 409 19.07 -1.33 -4.19
N VAL A 410 18.52 -1.84 -5.30
CA VAL A 410 19.16 -1.78 -6.60
C VAL A 410 18.66 -0.51 -7.29
N CYS A 411 19.54 0.47 -7.43
CA CYS A 411 19.30 1.72 -8.14
C CYS A 411 19.88 1.62 -9.56
N GLY A 412 19.18 2.15 -10.54
CA GLY A 412 19.66 2.20 -11.93
C GLY A 412 19.65 3.60 -12.50
N THR A 413 20.73 3.99 -13.18
CA THR A 413 20.80 5.17 -14.05
C THR A 413 20.84 4.66 -15.49
N GLY A 414 19.71 4.64 -16.18
CA GLY A 414 19.70 4.26 -17.58
C GLY A 414 18.40 4.63 -18.27
N ASP A 415 18.53 5.04 -19.54
CA ASP A 415 17.44 5.41 -20.46
C ASP A 415 16.47 4.25 -20.78
N ARG A 416 16.67 3.07 -20.17
CA ARG A 416 15.97 1.81 -20.50
C ARG A 416 14.75 1.50 -19.61
N GLY A 417 14.42 2.39 -18.67
CA GLY A 417 13.14 2.37 -17.94
C GLY A 417 13.01 1.32 -16.82
N ALA A 418 11.83 1.29 -16.20
CA ALA A 418 11.52 0.49 -15.00
C ALA A 418 11.57 -1.04 -15.24
N GLU A 419 11.33 -1.48 -16.47
CA GLU A 419 11.31 -2.90 -16.83
C GLU A 419 12.70 -3.54 -16.74
N ASP A 420 13.72 -2.87 -17.28
CA ASP A 420 15.09 -3.35 -17.21
C ASP A 420 15.60 -3.38 -15.77
N LEU A 421 15.25 -2.38 -14.96
CA LEU A 421 15.58 -2.36 -13.54
C LEU A 421 14.97 -3.56 -12.80
N ALA A 422 13.69 -3.88 -13.06
CA ALA A 422 13.02 -5.05 -12.50
C ALA A 422 13.69 -6.36 -12.94
N LYS A 423 14.06 -6.49 -14.23
CA LYS A 423 14.77 -7.67 -14.75
C LYS A 423 16.13 -7.87 -14.06
N VAL A 424 16.93 -6.80 -13.96
CA VAL A 424 18.26 -6.84 -13.31
C VAL A 424 18.13 -7.20 -11.83
N ALA A 425 17.16 -6.60 -11.13
CA ALA A 425 16.93 -6.88 -9.71
C ALA A 425 16.47 -8.33 -9.47
N ASN A 426 15.55 -8.86 -10.29
CA ASN A 426 15.13 -10.26 -10.20
C ASN A 426 16.29 -11.23 -10.49
N ALA A 427 17.11 -10.95 -11.51
CA ALA A 427 18.29 -11.76 -11.79
C ALA A 427 19.30 -11.77 -10.62
N LEU A 428 19.45 -10.67 -9.90
CA LEU A 428 20.28 -10.61 -8.69
C LEU A 428 19.67 -11.46 -7.56
N VAL A 429 18.36 -11.39 -7.35
CA VAL A 429 17.64 -12.24 -6.38
C VAL A 429 17.87 -13.72 -6.65
N ASP A 430 17.77 -14.15 -7.90
CA ASP A 430 17.98 -15.56 -8.28
C ASP A 430 19.42 -16.02 -8.00
N ARG A 431 20.41 -15.15 -8.24
CA ARG A 431 21.82 -15.45 -7.90
C ARG A 431 22.08 -15.46 -6.40
N MET A 432 21.46 -14.55 -5.64
CA MET A 432 21.55 -14.55 -4.18
C MET A 432 20.99 -15.85 -3.59
N ARG A 433 19.87 -16.33 -4.13
CA ARG A 433 19.28 -17.63 -3.76
C ARG A 433 20.20 -18.80 -4.16
N ALA A 434 20.75 -18.78 -5.37
CA ALA A 434 21.64 -19.85 -5.86
C ALA A 434 22.96 -19.95 -5.07
N LYS A 435 23.56 -18.81 -4.69
CA LYS A 435 24.77 -18.75 -3.85
C LYS A 435 24.48 -19.02 -2.37
N GLY A 436 23.21 -19.00 -1.97
CA GLY A 436 22.79 -19.19 -0.59
C GLY A 436 23.13 -18.01 0.34
N THR A 437 23.38 -16.81 -0.19
CA THR A 437 23.70 -15.63 0.63
C THR A 437 22.47 -15.10 1.38
N VAL A 438 21.28 -15.36 0.85
CA VAL A 438 20.00 -14.95 1.41
C VAL A 438 19.00 -16.07 1.20
N VAL A 439 18.22 -16.35 2.22
CA VAL A 439 17.08 -17.26 2.15
C VAL A 439 15.87 -16.43 1.75
N ASP A 440 15.11 -16.96 0.79
CA ASP A 440 13.78 -16.45 0.46
C ASP A 440 13.76 -14.96 0.02
N ALA A 441 14.80 -14.52 -0.70
CA ALA A 441 14.92 -13.15 -1.21
C ALA A 441 13.75 -12.77 -2.16
N THR A 442 13.31 -11.52 -2.15
CA THR A 442 12.21 -10.98 -2.96
C THR A 442 12.55 -9.60 -3.49
N ALA A 443 11.99 -9.20 -4.62
CA ALA A 443 12.15 -7.86 -5.21
C ALA A 443 10.82 -7.08 -5.20
N ARG A 444 10.87 -5.78 -4.91
CA ARG A 444 9.75 -4.82 -4.99
C ARG A 444 10.21 -3.46 -5.56
N PRO A 445 9.44 -2.78 -6.42
CA PRO A 445 8.15 -3.19 -6.97
C PRO A 445 8.31 -4.42 -7.89
N GLY A 446 7.21 -5.12 -8.13
CA GLY A 446 7.17 -6.26 -9.04
C GLY A 446 7.40 -5.85 -10.50
N SER A 447 7.32 -6.82 -11.42
CA SER A 447 7.44 -6.54 -12.84
C SER A 447 6.32 -5.58 -13.29
N PRO A 448 6.64 -4.54 -14.08
CA PRO A 448 5.62 -3.65 -14.64
C PRO A 448 4.60 -4.42 -15.50
N ARG A 449 3.36 -3.93 -15.52
CA ARG A 449 2.26 -4.54 -16.28
C ARG A 449 2.11 -3.87 -17.65
N PRO A 450 1.65 -4.61 -18.68
CA PRO A 450 1.32 -3.99 -19.95
C PRO A 450 0.09 -3.09 -19.77
N GLU A 451 0.26 -1.82 -20.09
CA GLU A 451 -0.80 -0.82 -20.18
C GLU A 451 -0.83 -0.27 -21.60
N LEU A 452 -2.00 0.20 -22.02
CA LEU A 452 -2.12 0.92 -23.28
C LEU A 452 -2.05 2.43 -22.99
N SER A 453 -1.03 3.09 -23.54
CA SER A 453 -0.89 4.54 -23.56
C SER A 453 -1.54 5.08 -24.82
N VAL A 454 -2.52 5.95 -24.67
CA VAL A 454 -3.11 6.70 -25.76
C VAL A 454 -2.52 8.10 -25.73
N ASN A 455 -1.67 8.39 -26.71
CA ASN A 455 -1.00 9.68 -26.85
C ASN A 455 -1.89 10.61 -27.67
N VAL A 456 -2.42 11.66 -27.04
CA VAL A 456 -3.37 12.57 -27.67
C VAL A 456 -2.70 13.87 -28.12
N ASP A 457 -2.98 14.30 -29.35
CA ASP A 457 -2.45 15.53 -29.92
C ASP A 457 -3.27 16.75 -29.46
N ARG A 458 -2.69 17.52 -28.53
CA ARG A 458 -3.32 18.73 -27.96
C ARG A 458 -3.62 19.81 -29.00
N ALA A 459 -2.81 19.96 -30.04
CA ALA A 459 -3.01 20.98 -31.06
C ALA A 459 -4.26 20.64 -31.89
N LYS A 460 -4.41 19.38 -32.28
CA LYS A 460 -5.59 18.90 -33.01
C LYS A 460 -6.85 18.90 -32.15
N MET A 461 -6.75 18.51 -30.89
CA MET A 461 -7.88 18.59 -29.94
C MET A 461 -8.42 20.01 -29.82
N LYS A 462 -7.54 21.00 -29.61
CA LYS A 462 -7.94 22.42 -29.55
C LYS A 462 -8.56 22.91 -30.86
N ALA A 463 -8.00 22.53 -32.00
CA ALA A 463 -8.51 22.92 -33.32
C ALA A 463 -9.90 22.34 -33.62
N LEU A 464 -10.23 21.18 -33.03
CA LEU A 464 -11.49 20.46 -33.25
C LEU A 464 -12.48 20.61 -32.09
N GLY A 465 -12.14 21.39 -31.06
CA GLY A 465 -12.98 21.63 -29.88
C GLY A 465 -13.25 20.37 -29.05
N VAL A 466 -12.33 19.40 -29.06
CA VAL A 466 -12.43 18.14 -28.30
C VAL A 466 -11.58 18.26 -27.03
N THR A 467 -12.15 17.88 -25.88
CA THR A 467 -11.41 17.85 -24.60
C THR A 467 -10.81 16.48 -24.31
N ILE A 468 -9.82 16.42 -23.42
CA ILE A 468 -9.21 15.17 -22.97
C ILE A 468 -10.24 14.31 -22.26
N GLU A 469 -11.14 14.94 -21.52
CA GLU A 469 -12.25 14.30 -20.85
C GLU A 469 -13.19 13.62 -21.85
N ASP A 470 -13.45 14.24 -23.01
CA ASP A 470 -14.29 13.66 -24.07
C ASP A 470 -13.62 12.43 -24.70
N VAL A 471 -12.31 12.48 -24.94
CA VAL A 471 -11.52 11.33 -25.45
C VAL A 471 -11.53 10.20 -24.42
N ALA A 472 -11.25 10.50 -23.16
CA ALA A 472 -11.25 9.52 -22.09
C ALA A 472 -12.66 8.92 -21.88
N ALA A 473 -13.72 9.71 -22.03
CA ALA A 473 -15.10 9.25 -21.98
C ALA A 473 -15.44 8.30 -23.12
N ALA A 474 -15.05 8.64 -24.36
CA ALA A 474 -15.26 7.77 -25.52
C ALA A 474 -14.58 6.41 -25.32
N ILE A 475 -13.33 6.41 -24.82
CA ILE A 475 -12.61 5.16 -24.53
C ILE A 475 -13.29 4.39 -23.39
N ARG A 476 -13.72 5.07 -22.30
CA ARG A 476 -14.50 4.45 -21.22
C ARG A 476 -15.81 3.85 -21.69
N ALA A 477 -16.39 4.27 -22.81
CA ALA A 477 -17.62 3.65 -23.31
C ALA A 477 -17.41 2.20 -23.78
N THR A 478 -16.17 1.77 -24.04
CA THR A 478 -15.87 0.48 -24.70
C THR A 478 -15.77 -0.74 -23.79
N GLY A 479 -15.63 -0.59 -22.48
CA GLY A 479 -15.35 -1.73 -21.58
C GLY A 479 -14.08 -1.59 -20.72
N VAL A 480 -13.33 -0.49 -20.87
CA VAL A 480 -12.03 -0.31 -20.22
C VAL A 480 -11.96 0.84 -19.20
N THR A 481 -11.17 0.66 -18.14
CA THR A 481 -10.86 1.71 -17.15
C THR A 481 -9.84 2.66 -17.74
N VAL A 482 -10.13 3.96 -17.64
CA VAL A 482 -9.32 5.00 -18.28
C VAL A 482 -8.85 6.05 -17.28
N THR A 483 -7.55 6.16 -17.14
CA THR A 483 -6.91 7.24 -16.38
C THR A 483 -6.37 8.29 -17.34
N ALA A 484 -6.96 9.49 -17.31
CA ALA A 484 -6.53 10.61 -18.15
C ALA A 484 -5.53 11.47 -17.37
N ASP A 485 -4.33 11.61 -17.92
CA ASP A 485 -3.27 12.43 -17.35
C ASP A 485 -3.11 13.72 -18.18
N ASP A 486 -3.75 14.80 -17.75
CA ASP A 486 -3.51 16.14 -18.31
C ASP A 486 -2.37 16.85 -17.56
N ASN A 487 -1.18 16.26 -17.61
CA ASN A 487 -0.01 16.90 -17.05
C ASN A 487 0.35 18.14 -17.88
N LYS A 488 0.14 19.34 -17.32
CA LYS A 488 0.52 20.62 -17.95
C LYS A 488 2.03 20.72 -18.22
N PHE A 489 2.85 19.89 -17.56
CA PHE A 489 4.30 19.84 -17.69
C PHE A 489 4.80 18.76 -18.67
N ALA A 490 3.94 17.83 -19.11
CA ALA A 490 4.28 16.85 -20.13
C ALA A 490 3.87 17.33 -21.53
N SER A 491 4.69 17.00 -22.53
CA SER A 491 4.40 17.27 -23.95
C SER A 491 3.27 16.40 -24.51
N GLU A 492 2.92 15.30 -23.84
CA GLU A 492 1.90 14.35 -24.26
C GLU A 492 0.82 14.23 -23.20
N THR A 493 -0.46 14.32 -23.61
CA THR A 493 -1.56 13.85 -22.77
C THR A 493 -1.69 12.35 -22.95
N ILE A 494 -1.52 11.61 -21.87
CA ILE A 494 -1.57 10.16 -21.88
C ILE A 494 -2.88 9.72 -21.26
N VAL A 495 -3.64 8.93 -22.02
CA VAL A 495 -4.83 8.27 -21.53
C VAL A 495 -4.50 6.78 -21.39
N ARG A 496 -4.51 6.27 -20.15
CA ARG A 496 -4.10 4.88 -19.82
C ARG A 496 -5.30 3.97 -19.74
N VAL A 497 -5.21 2.79 -20.34
CA VAL A 497 -6.33 1.84 -20.43
C VAL A 497 -6.01 0.52 -19.73
N THR A 498 -6.85 0.09 -18.79
CA THR A 498 -6.72 -1.19 -18.05
C THR A 498 -8.10 -1.85 -17.84
N PRO A 499 -8.27 -3.19 -18.00
CA PRO A 499 -7.31 -4.12 -18.59
C PRO A 499 -7.05 -3.81 -20.07
N MET A 500 -5.93 -4.30 -20.63
CA MET A 500 -5.64 -4.07 -22.05
C MET A 500 -6.68 -4.81 -22.91
N PRO A 501 -7.40 -4.10 -23.81
CA PRO A 501 -8.37 -4.76 -24.68
C PRO A 501 -7.68 -5.70 -25.66
N GLU A 502 -8.37 -6.79 -26.02
CA GLU A 502 -7.85 -7.80 -26.96
C GLU A 502 -7.63 -7.23 -28.36
N GLN A 503 -8.47 -6.28 -28.79
CA GLN A 503 -8.37 -5.59 -30.07
C GLN A 503 -8.15 -4.08 -29.88
N LEU A 504 -6.95 -3.61 -30.18
CA LEU A 504 -6.55 -2.21 -29.99
C LEU A 504 -7.15 -1.27 -31.04
N ASP A 505 -7.38 -1.79 -32.25
CA ASP A 505 -7.86 -1.01 -33.39
C ASP A 505 -9.30 -0.49 -33.16
N GLU A 506 -10.08 -1.18 -32.33
CA GLU A 506 -11.42 -0.75 -31.95
C GLU A 506 -11.40 0.58 -31.21
N ILE A 507 -10.40 0.84 -30.38
CA ILE A 507 -10.25 2.13 -29.69
C ILE A 507 -10.03 3.27 -30.69
N LEU A 508 -9.20 3.07 -31.71
CA LEU A 508 -8.94 4.09 -32.73
C LEU A 508 -10.16 4.34 -33.62
N SER A 509 -11.06 3.36 -33.71
CA SER A 509 -12.29 3.45 -34.50
C SER A 509 -13.40 4.30 -33.84
N LEU A 510 -13.26 4.60 -32.55
CA LEU A 510 -14.26 5.36 -31.78
C LEU A 510 -14.36 6.80 -32.27
N TYR A 511 -15.55 7.39 -32.08
CA TYR A 511 -15.83 8.77 -32.42
C TYR A 511 -16.06 9.61 -31.18
N VAL A 512 -15.51 10.81 -31.19
CA VAL A 512 -15.73 11.86 -30.20
C VAL A 512 -16.44 13.02 -30.87
N LEU A 513 -17.36 13.67 -30.16
CA LEU A 513 -18.08 14.82 -30.69
C LEU A 513 -17.21 16.08 -30.49
N GLY A 514 -16.77 16.69 -31.59
CA GLY A 514 -16.07 17.97 -31.59
C GLY A 514 -17.01 19.17 -31.60
N GLU A 515 -16.44 20.34 -31.90
CA GLU A 515 -17.18 21.60 -31.95
C GLU A 515 -18.38 21.51 -32.91
N LYS A 516 -19.56 21.95 -32.44
CA LYS A 516 -20.85 21.87 -33.14
C LYS A 516 -21.39 20.45 -33.40
N GLY A 517 -20.93 19.45 -32.66
CA GLY A 517 -21.47 18.08 -32.72
C GLY A 517 -20.98 17.27 -33.93
N LYS A 518 -19.90 17.68 -34.58
CA LYS A 518 -19.28 16.90 -35.65
C LYS A 518 -18.55 15.68 -35.06
N PRO A 519 -18.80 14.46 -35.55
CA PRO A 519 -18.05 13.28 -35.12
C PRO A 519 -16.62 13.34 -35.65
N VAL A 520 -15.65 13.21 -34.76
CA VAL A 520 -14.21 13.13 -35.05
C VAL A 520 -13.72 11.76 -34.59
N GLN A 521 -13.09 11.01 -35.49
CA GLN A 521 -12.54 9.70 -35.15
C GLN A 521 -11.28 9.82 -34.30
N LEU A 522 -11.13 8.95 -33.30
CA LEU A 522 -9.97 8.96 -32.39
C LEU A 522 -8.65 8.75 -33.13
N SER A 523 -8.62 7.94 -34.19
CA SER A 523 -7.45 7.76 -35.06
C SER A 523 -6.82 9.06 -35.60
N ALA A 524 -7.61 10.12 -35.76
CA ALA A 524 -7.12 11.42 -36.23
C ALA A 524 -6.49 12.26 -35.11
N LEU A 525 -6.88 11.98 -33.86
CA LEU A 525 -6.56 12.76 -32.66
C LEU A 525 -5.52 12.10 -31.77
N CYS A 526 -5.45 10.77 -31.76
CA CYS A 526 -4.59 10.01 -30.86
C CYS A 526 -3.86 8.86 -31.55
N SER A 527 -2.77 8.44 -30.93
CA SER A 527 -2.01 7.26 -31.31
C SER A 527 -1.92 6.30 -30.12
N LEU A 528 -1.94 5.01 -30.41
CA LEU A 528 -1.85 3.96 -29.40
C LEU A 528 -0.41 3.46 -29.27
N ARG A 529 0.06 3.30 -28.04
CA ARG A 529 1.34 2.67 -27.72
C ARG A 529 1.16 1.71 -26.55
N LYS A 530 1.51 0.44 -26.73
CA LYS A 530 1.68 -0.47 -25.59
C LYS A 530 2.89 -0.01 -24.78
N VAL A 531 2.68 0.22 -23.49
CA VAL A 531 3.73 0.63 -22.56
C VAL A 531 3.77 -0.33 -21.38
N SER A 532 4.96 -0.58 -20.87
CA SER A 532 5.17 -1.32 -19.64
C SER A 532 5.11 -0.32 -18.48
N ALA A 533 4.08 -0.40 -17.65
CA ALA A 533 3.80 0.58 -16.62
C ALA A 533 3.95 -0.03 -15.22
N PRO A 534 4.73 0.61 -14.33
CA PRO A 534 4.85 0.17 -12.96
C PRO A 534 3.57 0.49 -12.19
N GLN A 535 3.01 -0.50 -11.48
CA GLN A 535 1.90 -0.27 -10.53
C GLN A 535 2.32 0.56 -9.32
N GLN A 536 3.63 0.55 -9.06
CA GLN A 536 4.28 1.25 -7.98
C GLN A 536 5.67 1.68 -8.44
N VAL A 537 6.04 2.92 -8.17
CA VAL A 537 7.40 3.43 -8.37
C VAL A 537 8.04 3.62 -7.01
N VAL A 538 9.19 2.98 -6.78
CA VAL A 538 10.01 3.17 -5.58
C VAL A 538 11.25 3.96 -5.94
N ARG A 539 11.61 4.91 -5.10
CA ARG A 539 12.85 5.68 -5.25
C ARG A 539 13.62 5.64 -3.93
N VAL A 540 14.95 5.53 -4.05
CA VAL A 540 15.87 5.58 -2.92
C VAL A 540 16.89 6.67 -3.19
N ASN A 541 16.97 7.67 -2.32
CA ASN A 541 17.81 8.86 -2.49
C ASN A 541 17.71 9.43 -3.91
N LEU A 542 16.49 9.76 -4.34
CA LEU A 542 16.15 10.35 -5.64
C LEU A 542 16.44 9.45 -6.87
N CYS A 543 16.79 8.18 -6.66
CA CYS A 543 17.05 7.25 -7.75
C CYS A 543 15.93 6.21 -7.84
N PRO A 544 15.35 5.94 -9.03
CA PRO A 544 14.47 4.79 -9.22
C PRO A 544 15.15 3.52 -8.73
N ALA A 545 14.44 2.75 -7.90
CA ALA A 545 15.01 1.62 -7.21
C ALA A 545 14.05 0.42 -7.18
N VAL A 546 14.64 -0.77 -7.13
CA VAL A 546 13.97 -2.00 -6.73
C VAL A 546 14.60 -2.46 -5.43
N VAL A 547 13.79 -2.55 -4.38
CA VAL A 547 14.17 -3.01 -3.05
C VAL A 547 14.10 -4.53 -2.99
N LEU A 548 15.26 -5.12 -2.73
CA LEU A 548 15.42 -6.53 -2.44
C LEU A 548 15.27 -6.75 -0.94
N SER A 549 14.41 -7.68 -0.54
CA SER A 549 14.15 -8.03 0.86
C SER A 549 14.31 -9.54 1.05
N GLY A 550 15.00 -9.96 2.11
CA GLY A 550 15.14 -11.39 2.45
C GLY A 550 15.62 -11.62 3.87
N VAL A 551 15.98 -12.88 4.15
CA VAL A 551 16.37 -13.37 5.47
C VAL A 551 17.78 -13.96 5.41
N PRO A 552 18.65 -13.72 6.41
CA PRO A 552 19.96 -14.37 6.44
C PRO A 552 19.81 -15.89 6.59
N PRO A 553 20.73 -16.68 6.01
CA PRO A 553 20.84 -18.11 6.28
C PRO A 553 21.09 -18.41 7.76
N ALA A 554 20.73 -19.62 8.20
CA ALA A 554 20.99 -20.04 9.58
C ALA A 554 22.49 -19.95 9.91
N GLY A 555 22.81 -19.33 11.05
CA GLY A 555 24.19 -19.13 11.49
C GLY A 555 24.93 -17.94 10.85
N THR A 556 24.28 -17.16 9.98
CA THR A 556 24.85 -15.94 9.38
C THR A 556 24.13 -14.70 9.92
N SER A 557 24.86 -13.61 10.17
CA SER A 557 24.22 -12.35 10.58
C SER A 557 23.55 -11.64 9.38
N ALA A 558 22.59 -10.77 9.66
CA ALA A 558 21.98 -9.93 8.64
C ALA A 558 23.00 -9.01 7.96
N SER A 559 23.94 -8.45 8.74
CA SER A 559 25.02 -7.59 8.24
C SER A 559 25.96 -8.35 7.29
N ASP A 560 26.34 -9.58 7.63
CA ASP A 560 27.20 -10.41 6.76
C ASP A 560 26.47 -10.79 5.48
N SER A 561 25.18 -11.13 5.57
CA SER A 561 24.35 -11.47 4.41
C SER A 561 24.19 -10.27 3.47
N ILE A 562 24.04 -9.06 4.01
CA ILE A 562 24.04 -7.81 3.24
C ILE A 562 25.40 -7.62 2.56
N ALA A 563 26.51 -7.72 3.30
CA ALA A 563 27.85 -7.54 2.76
C ALA A 563 28.16 -8.51 1.60
N GLN A 564 27.90 -9.79 1.78
CA GLN A 564 28.08 -10.82 0.74
C GLN A 564 27.19 -10.58 -0.49
N SER A 565 25.97 -10.09 -0.26
CA SER A 565 25.03 -9.79 -1.34
C SER A 565 25.42 -8.53 -2.11
N LEU A 566 26.01 -7.53 -1.45
CA LEU A 566 26.56 -6.34 -2.09
C LEU A 566 27.82 -6.68 -2.91
N GLU A 567 28.68 -7.57 -2.42
CA GLU A 567 29.83 -8.08 -3.17
C GLU A 567 29.38 -8.83 -4.44
N LEU A 568 28.39 -9.72 -4.29
CA LEU A 568 27.77 -10.40 -5.42
C LEU A 568 27.16 -9.40 -6.42
N ALA A 569 26.47 -8.38 -5.93
CA ALA A 569 25.90 -7.34 -6.77
C ALA A 569 26.98 -6.58 -7.55
N GLY A 570 28.12 -6.26 -6.93
CA GLY A 570 29.25 -5.62 -7.60
C GLY A 570 29.83 -6.43 -8.77
N ALA A 571 29.82 -7.76 -8.67
CA ALA A 571 30.30 -8.65 -9.73
C ALA A 571 29.29 -8.89 -10.87
N VAL A 572 28.00 -8.73 -10.57
CA VAL A 572 26.89 -9.17 -11.44
C VAL A 572 26.19 -8.01 -12.14
N LEU A 573 26.08 -6.86 -11.47
CA LEU A 573 25.26 -5.76 -11.96
C LEU A 573 25.87 -5.15 -13.24
N PRO A 574 25.06 -4.91 -14.28
CA PRO A 574 25.52 -4.21 -15.47
C PRO A 574 25.99 -2.79 -15.15
N LYS A 575 26.84 -2.22 -16.03
CA LYS A 575 27.24 -0.80 -15.95
C LYS A 575 25.99 0.09 -15.89
N GLY A 576 25.97 1.04 -14.95
CA GLY A 576 24.84 1.95 -14.72
C GLY A 576 23.89 1.53 -13.60
N TYR A 577 24.04 0.33 -13.03
CA TYR A 577 23.30 -0.10 -11.84
C TYR A 577 24.21 -0.13 -10.61
N LYS A 578 23.65 0.21 -9.45
CA LYS A 578 24.34 0.17 -8.16
C LYS A 578 23.43 -0.44 -7.11
N ALA A 579 23.97 -1.35 -6.31
CA ALA A 579 23.29 -1.82 -5.10
C ALA A 579 23.73 -0.98 -3.90
N ARG A 580 22.79 -0.70 -2.99
CA ARG A 580 23.05 -0.02 -1.72
C ARG A 580 22.31 -0.74 -0.60
N PRO A 581 22.92 -0.86 0.59
CA PRO A 581 22.18 -1.33 1.74
C PRO A 581 21.08 -0.32 2.07
N LEU A 582 19.89 -0.81 2.34
CA LEU A 582 18.89 -0.04 3.06
C LEU A 582 19.02 -0.35 4.55
N PRO A 583 18.57 0.54 5.43
CA PRO A 583 18.40 0.20 6.84
C PRO A 583 17.39 -0.97 6.96
N PRO A 584 17.74 -2.02 7.71
CA PRO A 584 16.78 -2.55 8.67
C PRO A 584 17.33 -2.51 10.10
N ALA A 585 16.44 -2.14 11.03
CA ALA A 585 16.43 -2.29 12.49
C ALA A 585 17.76 -2.14 13.26
N SER A 586 17.76 -1.20 14.20
CA SER A 586 18.71 -1.01 15.30
C SER A 586 19.47 -2.27 15.74
N ARG A 587 20.76 -2.06 16.01
CA ARG A 587 21.74 -3.00 16.58
C ARG A 587 21.18 -3.90 17.69
#